data_AF-A0A1T2L224-F1
#
_entry.id   AF-A0A1T2L224-F1
#
_cell.length_a   1.000
_cell.length_b   1.000
_cell.length_c   1.000
_cell.angle_alpha   90.00
_cell.angle_beta   90.00
_cell.angle_gamma   90.00
#
_symmetry.space_group_name_H-M   'P 1'
#
loop_
_entity.id
_entity.type
_entity.pdbx_description
1 polymer ?
#
loop_
_entity_poly.entity_id
_entity_poly.type
_entity_poly.pdbx_seq_one_letter_code
_entity_poly.pdbx_strand_id
1 'polypeptide(L)'
;MELSFNDYTISTVYGSVDNTLRGEIIDFWSRNNAIGNPLETERRVQEVVCIARNPQGELAGLSTVYPGKLNGDNNYFFYRMFIQPTDRIPNMMRIITRTTRDYLNSAEIQNKPQGIAIVTENPKLMRKGMKKMFTEIGYHYLGKGPKGNDIWTFDFS
;
A
#
# COMPACT_ATOMS: atom_id res chain seq x y z
N MET A 1 14.15 4.84 1.79
CA MET A 1 14.21 4.08 3.06
C MET A 1 14.22 2.60 2.73
N GLU A 2 15.06 1.82 3.40
CA GLU A 2 15.13 0.36 3.27
C GLU A 2 15.21 -0.26 4.66
N LEU A 3 14.56 -1.41 4.87
CA LEU A 3 14.64 -2.19 6.10
C LEU A 3 14.54 -3.68 5.83
N SER A 4 15.07 -4.50 6.73
CA SER A 4 14.96 -5.96 6.68
C SER A 4 13.92 -6.48 7.68
N PHE A 5 13.18 -7.52 7.31
CA PHE A 5 12.21 -8.19 8.16
C PHE A 5 12.09 -9.68 7.81
N ASN A 6 12.46 -10.58 8.72
CA ASN A 6 12.41 -12.04 8.48
C ASN A 6 13.04 -12.46 7.14
N ASP A 7 14.23 -11.94 6.83
CA ASP A 7 14.97 -12.13 5.58
C ASP A 7 14.33 -11.52 4.31
N TYR A 8 13.23 -10.78 4.46
CA TYR A 8 12.69 -9.92 3.41
C TYR A 8 13.32 -8.54 3.47
N THR A 9 13.44 -7.90 2.32
CA THR A 9 13.83 -6.49 2.21
C THR A 9 12.62 -5.67 1.83
N ILE A 10 12.31 -4.62 2.59
CA ILE A 10 11.26 -3.65 2.29
C ILE A 10 11.90 -2.31 1.96
N SER A 11 11.63 -1.78 0.77
CA SER A 11 12.19 -0.51 0.32
C SER A 11 11.12 0.41 -0.27
N THR A 12 11.33 1.73 -0.10
CA THR A 12 10.47 2.78 -0.67
C THR A 12 10.97 3.20 -2.04
N VAL A 13 10.10 3.26 -3.05
CA VAL A 13 10.45 3.51 -4.46
C VAL A 13 9.58 4.59 -5.13
N TYR A 14 8.76 5.31 -4.35
CA TYR A 14 7.83 6.31 -4.88
C TYR A 14 8.55 7.41 -5.66
N GLY A 15 8.12 7.66 -6.90
CA GLY A 15 8.74 8.66 -7.78
C GLY A 15 10.13 8.27 -8.31
N SER A 16 10.64 7.08 -8.00
CA SER A 16 11.98 6.61 -8.38
C SER A 16 11.96 5.22 -9.04
N VAL A 17 10.84 4.81 -9.64
CA VAL A 17 10.74 3.54 -10.35
C VAL A 17 11.40 3.66 -11.72
N ASP A 18 12.53 2.98 -11.91
CA ASP A 18 13.22 2.89 -13.19
C ASP A 18 12.61 1.83 -14.12
N ASN A 19 13.18 1.68 -15.33
CA ASN A 19 12.67 0.73 -16.32
C ASN A 19 12.82 -0.73 -15.90
N THR A 20 13.86 -1.06 -15.12
CA THR A 20 14.10 -2.43 -14.63
C THR A 20 13.03 -2.79 -13.61
N LEU A 21 12.87 -1.96 -12.58
CA LEU A 21 11.88 -2.17 -11.54
C LEU A 21 10.45 -2.11 -12.09
N ARG A 22 10.19 -1.25 -13.09
CA ARG A 22 8.92 -1.22 -13.82
C ARG A 22 8.59 -2.60 -14.41
N GLY A 23 9.54 -3.21 -15.13
CA GLY A 23 9.35 -4.54 -15.72
C GLY A 23 9.02 -5.58 -14.64
N GLU A 24 9.78 -5.58 -13.55
CA GLU A 24 9.53 -6.50 -12.43
C GLU A 24 8.13 -6.31 -11.80
N ILE A 25 7.67 -5.07 -11.61
CA ILE A 25 6.35 -4.77 -11.05
C ILE A 25 5.23 -5.27 -11.97
N ILE A 26 5.37 -5.05 -13.29
CA ILE A 26 4.40 -5.50 -14.28
C ILE A 26 4.33 -7.03 -14.28
N ASP A 27 5.48 -7.70 -14.32
CA ASP A 27 5.57 -9.16 -14.28
C ASP A 27 4.98 -9.71 -12.97
N PHE A 28 5.26 -9.07 -11.85
CA PHE A 28 4.72 -9.41 -10.54
C PHE A 28 3.19 -9.34 -10.51
N TRP A 29 2.58 -8.28 -11.05
CA TRP A 29 1.12 -8.18 -11.10
C TRP A 29 0.51 -9.15 -12.10
N SER A 30 1.14 -9.33 -13.27
CA SER A 30 0.69 -10.25 -14.32
C SER A 30 0.63 -11.69 -13.80
N ARG A 31 1.74 -12.21 -13.24
CA ARG A 31 1.81 -13.59 -12.74
C ARG A 31 0.88 -13.88 -11.56
N ASN A 32 0.40 -12.84 -10.87
CA ASN A 32 -0.55 -12.94 -9.77
C ASN A 32 -2.00 -12.62 -10.16
N ASN A 33 -2.28 -12.31 -11.43
CA ASN A 33 -3.59 -11.81 -11.89
C ASN A 33 -4.11 -10.63 -11.03
N ALA A 34 -3.19 -9.75 -10.58
CA ALA A 34 -3.53 -8.68 -9.65
C ALA A 34 -4.19 -7.47 -10.33
N ILE A 35 -3.95 -7.29 -11.64
CA ILE A 35 -4.55 -6.24 -12.48
C ILE A 35 -4.92 -6.87 -13.82
N GLY A 36 -6.20 -6.80 -14.20
CA GLY A 36 -6.70 -7.43 -15.42
C GLY A 36 -6.50 -6.62 -16.71
N ASN A 37 -6.06 -5.36 -16.62
CA ASN A 37 -5.91 -4.46 -17.77
C ASN A 37 -4.45 -3.98 -17.91
N PRO A 38 -3.74 -4.32 -19.00
CA PRO A 38 -2.35 -3.90 -19.23
C PRO A 38 -2.11 -2.39 -19.18
N LEU A 39 -3.03 -1.56 -19.71
CA LEU A 39 -2.89 -0.10 -19.67
C LEU A 39 -2.98 0.43 -18.24
N GLU A 40 -3.86 -0.18 -17.43
CA GLU A 40 -3.96 0.17 -16.00
C GLU A 40 -2.73 -0.31 -15.23
N THR A 41 -2.16 -1.46 -15.59
CA THR A 41 -0.90 -1.96 -15.01
C THR A 41 0.23 -0.95 -15.20
N GLU A 42 0.44 -0.46 -16.43
CA GLU A 42 1.46 0.55 -16.74
C GLU A 42 1.26 1.85 -15.96
N ARG A 43 0.02 2.36 -15.94
CA ARG A 43 -0.30 3.58 -15.20
C ARG A 43 0.00 3.44 -13.71
N ARG A 44 -0.32 2.28 -13.12
CA ARG A 44 -0.18 2.01 -11.69
C ARG A 44 1.25 1.81 -11.23
N VAL A 45 2.21 1.60 -12.12
CA VAL A 45 3.64 1.54 -11.74
C VAL A 45 4.07 2.83 -11.02
N GLN A 46 3.57 3.98 -11.46
CA GLN A 46 3.86 5.29 -10.85
C GLN A 46 3.23 5.47 -9.46
N GLU A 47 2.30 4.61 -9.07
CA GLU A 47 1.64 4.63 -7.77
C GLU A 47 2.40 3.86 -6.70
N VAL A 48 3.42 3.06 -7.08
CA VAL A 48 4.10 2.16 -6.16
C VAL A 48 4.91 2.96 -5.14
N VAL A 49 4.65 2.71 -3.86
CA VAL A 49 5.34 3.40 -2.75
C VAL A 49 6.39 2.52 -2.12
N CYS A 50 6.02 1.31 -1.72
CA CYS A 50 6.93 0.34 -1.15
C CYS A 50 6.88 -0.97 -1.91
N ILE A 51 8.03 -1.63 -2.01
CA ILE A 51 8.17 -3.01 -2.47
C ILE A 51 8.71 -3.88 -1.33
N ALA A 52 8.37 -5.15 -1.35
CA ALA A 52 8.96 -6.19 -0.50
C ALA A 52 9.57 -7.25 -1.40
N ARG A 53 10.84 -7.60 -1.15
CA ARG A 53 11.55 -8.69 -1.80
C ARG A 53 11.73 -9.87 -0.86
N ASN A 54 11.53 -11.08 -1.37
CA ASN A 54 11.78 -12.32 -0.62
C ASN A 54 13.29 -12.58 -0.47
N PRO A 55 13.72 -13.61 0.29
CA PRO A 55 15.13 -13.94 0.47
C PRO A 55 15.86 -14.30 -0.83
N GLN A 56 15.14 -14.66 -1.89
CA GLN A 56 15.68 -14.92 -3.23
C GLN A 56 15.85 -13.64 -4.06
N GLY A 57 15.44 -12.47 -3.53
CA GLY A 57 15.52 -11.18 -4.20
C GLY A 57 14.32 -10.87 -5.12
N GLU A 58 13.33 -11.75 -5.19
CA GLU A 58 12.15 -11.58 -6.05
C GLU A 58 11.09 -10.71 -5.38
N LEU A 59 10.30 -9.96 -6.18
CA LEU A 59 9.16 -9.22 -5.65
C LEU A 59 8.13 -10.17 -5.01
N ALA A 60 7.85 -9.92 -3.74
CA ALA A 60 6.91 -10.67 -2.91
C ALA A 60 5.63 -9.87 -2.60
N GLY A 61 5.73 -8.54 -2.58
CA GLY A 61 4.60 -7.66 -2.33
C GLY A 61 4.93 -6.21 -2.60
N LEU A 62 3.89 -5.39 -2.64
CA LEU A 62 4.02 -3.95 -2.79
C LEU A 62 2.81 -3.20 -2.22
N SER A 63 2.98 -1.90 -2.01
CA SER A 63 1.91 -0.95 -1.77
C SER A 63 1.82 0.06 -2.90
N THR A 64 0.61 0.55 -3.16
CA THR A 64 0.36 1.64 -4.10
C THR A 64 -0.50 2.72 -3.48
N VAL A 65 -0.34 3.97 -3.91
CA VAL A 65 -1.24 5.07 -3.57
C VAL A 65 -1.65 5.88 -4.79
N TYR A 66 -2.88 6.37 -4.80
CA TYR A 66 -3.35 7.37 -5.77
C TYR A 66 -4.12 8.46 -5.04
N PRO A 67 -4.03 9.73 -5.47
CA PRO A 67 -4.80 10.81 -4.87
C PRO A 67 -6.29 10.65 -5.19
N GLY A 68 -7.15 10.98 -4.24
CA GLY A 68 -8.59 10.98 -4.44
C GLY A 68 -9.33 11.69 -3.30
N LYS A 69 -10.60 12.03 -3.54
CA LYS A 69 -11.44 12.68 -2.52
C LYS A 69 -12.10 11.65 -1.60
N LEU A 70 -12.02 11.88 -0.29
CA LEU A 70 -12.72 11.12 0.76
C LEU A 70 -13.71 12.04 1.47
N ASN A 71 -14.98 12.00 1.06
CA ASN A 71 -16.07 12.87 1.55
C ASN A 71 -15.81 14.38 1.33
N GLY A 72 -16.60 15.00 0.45
CA GLY A 72 -16.42 16.42 0.14
C GLY A 72 -15.08 16.68 -0.55
N ASP A 73 -14.33 17.68 -0.07
CA ASP A 73 -13.08 18.15 -0.70
C ASP A 73 -11.79 17.59 -0.08
N ASN A 74 -11.90 16.76 0.96
CA ASN A 74 -10.74 16.16 1.60
C ASN A 74 -9.98 15.23 0.65
N ASN A 75 -8.75 15.58 0.30
CA ASN A 75 -7.92 14.79 -0.60
C ASN A 75 -6.99 13.86 0.19
N TYR A 76 -7.06 12.56 -0.08
CA TYR A 76 -6.24 11.53 0.55
C TYR A 76 -5.51 10.70 -0.50
N PHE A 77 -4.38 10.12 -0.11
CA PHE A 77 -3.80 8.98 -0.81
C PHE A 77 -4.60 7.72 -0.49
N PHE A 78 -5.29 7.18 -1.49
CA PHE A 78 -5.97 5.89 -1.37
C PHE A 78 -4.95 4.76 -1.47
N TYR A 79 -4.70 4.13 -0.33
CA TYR A 79 -3.73 3.05 -0.18
C TYR A 79 -4.31 1.71 -0.60
N ARG A 80 -3.52 0.97 -1.36
CA ARG A 80 -3.74 -0.44 -1.68
C ARG A 80 -2.46 -1.22 -1.40
N MET A 81 -2.63 -2.52 -1.22
CA MET A 81 -1.50 -3.41 -1.12
C MET A 81 -1.80 -4.75 -1.76
N PHE A 82 -0.75 -5.40 -2.24
CA PHE A 82 -0.80 -6.77 -2.67
C PHE A 82 0.45 -7.49 -2.19
N ILE A 83 0.26 -8.65 -1.56
CA ILE A 83 1.32 -9.58 -1.18
C ILE A 83 0.95 -10.91 -1.81
N GLN A 84 1.89 -11.52 -2.54
CA GLN A 84 1.65 -12.80 -3.19
C GLN A 84 1.39 -13.89 -2.15
N PRO A 85 0.51 -14.88 -2.42
CA PRO A 85 0.02 -15.81 -1.40
C PRO A 85 1.11 -16.55 -0.61
N THR A 86 2.18 -16.97 -1.28
CA THR A 86 3.31 -17.74 -0.70
C THR A 86 4.13 -16.95 0.31
N ASP A 87 4.05 -15.61 0.28
CA ASP A 87 4.91 -14.71 1.06
C ASP A 87 4.10 -13.93 2.11
N ARG A 88 2.86 -14.36 2.36
CA ARG A 88 1.99 -13.78 3.40
C ARG A 88 2.39 -14.30 4.76
N ILE A 89 3.53 -13.81 5.26
CA ILE A 89 4.02 -14.10 6.60
C ILE A 89 3.40 -13.17 7.65
N PRO A 90 3.35 -13.57 8.93
CA PRO A 90 2.87 -12.71 10.02
C PRO A 90 3.56 -11.34 10.01
N ASN A 91 2.81 -10.28 10.31
CA ASN A 91 3.26 -8.88 10.38
C ASN A 91 3.76 -8.23 9.08
N MET A 92 3.92 -8.95 7.96
CA MET A 92 4.33 -8.36 6.68
C MET A 92 3.43 -7.18 6.27
N MET A 93 2.11 -7.39 6.36
CA MET A 93 1.12 -6.34 6.08
C MET A 93 1.34 -5.10 6.96
N ARG A 94 1.50 -5.31 8.27
CA ARG A 94 1.72 -4.22 9.25
C ARG A 94 2.95 -3.41 8.89
N ILE A 95 4.04 -4.09 8.52
CA ILE A 95 5.31 -3.44 8.19
C ILE A 95 5.19 -2.66 6.89
N ILE A 96 4.67 -3.25 5.81
CA ILE A 96 4.49 -2.53 4.53
C ILE A 96 3.57 -1.32 4.72
N THR A 97 2.44 -1.47 5.41
CA THR A 97 1.51 -0.36 5.67
C THR A 97 2.17 0.75 6.48
N ARG A 98 2.89 0.40 7.54
CA ARG A 98 3.61 1.38 8.37
C ARG A 98 4.72 2.07 7.59
N THR A 99 5.57 1.34 6.86
CA THR A 99 6.66 1.92 6.07
C THR A 99 6.12 2.86 4.98
N THR A 100 5.03 2.47 4.32
CA THR A 100 4.36 3.32 3.33
C THR A 100 3.87 4.62 3.96
N ARG A 101 3.19 4.52 5.12
CA ARG A 101 2.69 5.66 5.89
C ARG A 101 3.83 6.59 6.31
N ASP A 102 4.86 6.04 6.95
CA ASP A 102 5.97 6.81 7.50
C ASP A 102 6.73 7.55 6.40
N TYR A 103 7.00 6.86 5.28
CA TYR A 103 7.60 7.48 4.11
C TYR A 103 6.75 8.63 3.58
N LEU A 104 5.47 8.39 3.26
CA LEU A 104 4.60 9.42 2.69
C LEU A 104 4.39 10.59 3.66
N ASN A 105 4.31 10.34 4.98
CA ASN A 105 4.20 11.39 5.98
C ASN A 105 5.41 12.33 5.93
N SER A 106 6.62 11.78 5.84
CA SER A 106 7.87 12.56 5.80
C SER A 106 8.25 13.12 4.43
N ALA A 107 7.70 12.58 3.34
CA ALA A 107 8.14 12.93 1.99
C ALA A 107 7.61 14.31 1.55
N GLU A 108 8.49 15.10 0.93
CA GLU A 108 8.14 16.33 0.22
C GLU A 108 7.56 16.00 -1.15
N ILE A 109 6.24 16.14 -1.30
CA ILE A 109 5.52 15.80 -2.52
C ILE A 109 4.72 17.02 -2.97
N GLN A 110 4.85 17.41 -4.23
CA GLN A 110 4.05 18.49 -4.78
C GLN A 110 2.56 18.12 -4.75
N ASN A 111 1.70 19.02 -4.27
CA ASN A 111 0.26 18.79 -4.11
C ASN A 111 -0.07 17.55 -3.27
N LYS A 112 0.75 17.26 -2.24
CA LYS A 112 0.56 16.15 -1.31
C LYS A 112 -0.86 16.17 -0.71
N PRO A 113 -1.64 15.08 -0.85
CA PRO A 113 -2.87 14.87 -0.10
C PRO A 113 -2.66 15.00 1.41
N GLN A 114 -3.72 15.31 2.16
CA GLN A 114 -3.63 15.57 3.60
C GLN A 114 -3.32 14.33 4.45
N GLY A 115 -3.39 13.14 3.87
CA GLY A 115 -3.18 11.90 4.58
C GLY A 115 -3.32 10.67 3.70
N ILE A 116 -3.46 9.51 4.34
CA ILE A 116 -3.73 8.21 3.71
C ILE A 116 -5.11 7.72 4.09
N ALA A 117 -5.85 7.20 3.12
CA ALA A 117 -7.11 6.50 3.30
C ALA A 117 -6.98 5.02 2.91
N ILE A 118 -7.49 4.12 3.75
CA ILE A 118 -7.60 2.68 3.46
C ILE A 118 -9.08 2.32 3.39
N VAL A 119 -9.52 1.85 2.22
CA VAL A 119 -10.85 1.26 2.02
C VAL A 119 -10.69 -0.25 2.00
N THR A 120 -11.22 -0.91 3.03
CA THR A 120 -11.01 -2.35 3.23
C THR A 120 -12.06 -3.17 2.48
N GLU A 121 -11.70 -3.69 1.30
CA GLU A 121 -12.62 -4.50 0.48
C GLU A 121 -12.70 -5.97 0.91
N ASN A 122 -11.65 -6.49 1.56
CA ASN A 122 -11.60 -7.89 2.00
C ASN A 122 -12.24 -8.04 3.40
N PRO A 123 -13.35 -8.80 3.56
CA PRO A 123 -14.00 -8.98 4.86
C PRO A 123 -13.10 -9.59 5.94
N LYS A 124 -12.08 -10.37 5.57
CA LYS A 124 -11.10 -10.92 6.52
C LYS A 124 -10.31 -9.80 7.22
N LEU A 125 -10.13 -8.66 6.55
CA LEU A 125 -9.42 -7.49 7.07
C LEU A 125 -10.31 -6.57 7.92
N MET A 126 -11.62 -6.82 8.00
CA MET A 126 -12.57 -6.07 8.84
C MET A 126 -12.75 -6.68 10.24
N ARG A 127 -12.00 -7.73 10.58
CA ARG A 127 -12.08 -8.44 11.86
C ARG A 127 -11.36 -7.68 12.98
N LYS A 128 -11.75 -7.93 14.24
CA LYS A 128 -11.24 -7.25 15.44
C LYS A 128 -9.71 -7.15 15.50
N GLY A 129 -8.97 -8.22 15.17
CA GLY A 129 -7.51 -8.20 15.16
C GLY A 129 -6.91 -7.21 14.16
N MET A 130 -7.50 -7.10 12.97
CA MET A 130 -7.06 -6.16 11.94
C MET A 130 -7.43 -4.72 12.28
N LYS A 131 -8.61 -4.50 12.87
CA LYS A 131 -8.99 -3.19 13.42
C LYS A 131 -7.98 -2.73 14.48
N LYS A 132 -7.65 -3.62 15.42
CA LYS A 132 -6.66 -3.35 16.46
C LYS A 132 -5.30 -2.99 15.85
N MET A 133 -4.85 -3.76 14.86
CA MET A 133 -3.59 -3.50 14.16
C MET A 133 -3.57 -2.10 13.55
N PHE A 134 -4.60 -1.69 12.80
CA PHE A 134 -4.68 -0.35 12.20
C PHE A 134 -4.64 0.76 13.25
N THR A 135 -5.38 0.61 14.36
CA THR A 135 -5.32 1.56 15.48
C THR A 135 -3.92 1.64 16.10
N GLU A 136 -3.25 0.51 16.33
CA GLU A 136 -1.88 0.47 16.87
C GLU A 136 -0.85 1.12 15.94
N ILE A 137 -1.12 1.14 14.63
CA ILE A 137 -0.31 1.88 13.64
C ILE A 137 -0.96 3.23 13.29
N GLY A 138 -1.69 3.83 14.22
CA GLY A 138 -2.10 5.24 14.18
C GLY A 138 -3.25 5.59 13.24
N TYR A 139 -3.90 4.61 12.60
CA TYR A 139 -5.07 4.90 11.76
C TYR A 139 -6.34 5.08 12.61
N HIS A 140 -7.14 6.06 12.21
CA HIS A 140 -8.45 6.36 12.76
C HIS A 140 -9.56 5.69 11.95
N TYR A 141 -10.50 5.04 12.63
CA TYR A 141 -11.65 4.42 11.98
C TYR A 141 -12.73 5.47 11.71
N LEU A 142 -13.10 5.65 10.44
CA LEU A 142 -14.15 6.61 10.05
C LEU A 142 -15.55 5.99 9.94
N GLY A 143 -15.65 4.66 9.96
CA GLY A 143 -16.91 3.94 9.77
C GLY A 143 -16.92 3.13 8.49
N LYS A 144 -18.14 2.89 7.98
CA LYS A 144 -18.36 2.09 6.76
C LYS A 144 -18.69 3.00 5.59
N GLY A 145 -18.08 2.71 4.43
CA GLY A 145 -18.46 3.32 3.16
C GLY A 145 -19.78 2.77 2.61
N PRO A 146 -20.25 3.29 1.45
CA PRO A 146 -21.54 2.89 0.85
C PRO A 146 -21.67 1.39 0.56
N LYS A 147 -20.55 0.70 0.33
CA LYS A 147 -20.50 -0.75 0.08
C LYS A 147 -20.30 -1.58 1.35
N GLY A 148 -20.36 -0.98 2.53
CA GLY A 148 -20.14 -1.65 3.81
C GLY A 148 -18.66 -1.87 4.18
N ASN A 149 -17.73 -1.40 3.36
CA ASN A 149 -16.28 -1.50 3.57
C ASN A 149 -15.83 -0.58 4.71
N ASP A 150 -14.96 -1.08 5.59
CA ASP A 150 -14.36 -0.27 6.65
C ASP A 150 -13.41 0.78 6.04
N ILE A 151 -13.56 2.04 6.46
CA ILE A 151 -12.72 3.17 6.04
C ILE A 151 -11.83 3.59 7.22
N TRP A 152 -10.54 3.71 6.95
CA TRP A 152 -9.52 4.16 7.89
C TRP A 152 -8.75 5.33 7.31
N THR A 153 -8.37 6.29 8.15
CA THR A 153 -7.51 7.41 7.75
C THR A 153 -6.32 7.59 8.66
N PHE A 154 -5.24 8.13 8.11
CA PHE A 154 -4.11 8.67 8.84
C PHE A 154 -3.83 10.06 8.26
N ASP A 155 -3.93 11.10 9.07
CA ASP A 155 -3.62 12.46 8.63
C ASP A 155 -2.12 12.72 8.78
N PHE A 156 -1.53 13.38 7.80
CA PHE A 156 -0.13 13.77 7.85
C PHE A 156 0.10 14.94 8.82
N SER A 157 1.31 15.01 9.35
CA SER A 157 1.76 16.01 10.34
C SER A 157 2.87 16.90 9.80
#